data_AF-A0A3D5Q6X9-F1
#
_entry.id   AF-A0A3D5Q6X9-F1
#
_cell.length_a   1.000
_cell.length_b   1.000
_cell.length_c   1.000
_cell.angle_alpha   90.00
_cell.angle_beta   90.00
_cell.angle_gamma   90.00
#
_symmetry.space_group_name_H-M   'P 1'
#
loop_
_entity.id
_entity.type
_entity.pdbx_description
1 polymer ?
#
loop_
_entity_poly.entity_id
_entity_poly.type
_entity_poly.pdbx_seq_one_letter_code
_entity_poly.pdbx_strand_id
1 'polypeptide(L)'
;ATNNYRANGGVFPGTGSDHIVINSPDANRTVLANYIRDNSPVTPTADGNWSFATISGGTSSLQPVFRVPDTDRARNFVAEKAPNATFLEVNANNEAVYRLNLLP
;
A
#
# COMPACT_ATOMS: atom_id res chain seq x y z
N ALA A 1 -13.01 -11.98 3.18
CA ALA A 1 -14.01 -11.05 3.73
C ALA A 1 -13.74 -9.64 3.20
N THR A 2 -14.75 -8.79 3.07
CA THR A 2 -14.64 -7.38 2.65
C THR A 2 -15.70 -6.54 3.38
N ASN A 3 -15.61 -5.21 3.31
CA ASN A 3 -16.65 -4.32 3.81
C ASN A 3 -17.86 -4.20 2.86
N ASN A 4 -18.99 -3.73 3.41
CA ASN A 4 -20.26 -3.55 2.69
C ASN A 4 -20.17 -2.55 1.52
N TYR A 5 -19.38 -1.47 1.65
CA TYR A 5 -19.18 -0.50 0.57
C TYR A 5 -18.62 -1.17 -0.69
N ARG A 6 -17.55 -1.97 -0.56
CA ARG A 6 -16.94 -2.69 -1.68
C ARG A 6 -17.84 -3.83 -2.16
N ALA A 7 -18.46 -4.59 -1.24
CA ALA A 7 -19.29 -5.75 -1.57
C ALA A 7 -20.55 -5.36 -2.37
N ASN A 8 -21.28 -4.36 -1.89
CA ASN A 8 -22.58 -3.99 -2.46
C ASN A 8 -22.46 -3.04 -3.65
N GLY A 9 -21.36 -2.28 -3.73
CA GLY A 9 -21.23 -1.18 -4.68
C GLY A 9 -21.26 -1.61 -6.15
N GLY A 10 -20.90 -2.86 -6.48
CA GLY A 10 -20.90 -3.38 -7.86
C GLY A 10 -19.94 -2.66 -8.83
N VAL A 11 -19.23 -1.63 -8.39
CA VAL A 11 -18.26 -0.85 -9.19
C VAL A 11 -16.90 -1.57 -9.28
N PHE A 12 -16.62 -2.50 -8.36
CA PHE A 12 -15.35 -3.22 -8.34
C PHE A 12 -15.50 -4.59 -9.00
N PRO A 13 -14.48 -5.08 -9.73
CA PRO A 13 -14.51 -6.43 -10.30
C PRO A 13 -14.80 -7.49 -9.24
N GLY A 14 -15.74 -8.39 -9.53
CA GLY A 14 -16.15 -9.46 -8.63
C GLY A 14 -16.94 -8.99 -7.40
N THR A 15 -17.61 -7.84 -7.47
CA THR A 15 -18.53 -7.36 -6.42
C THR A 15 -19.93 -7.09 -6.97
N GLY A 16 -20.90 -6.82 -6.10
CA GLY A 16 -22.33 -6.74 -6.42
C GLY A 16 -23.13 -7.83 -5.72
N SER A 17 -24.47 -7.70 -5.70
CA SER A 17 -25.38 -8.61 -4.99
C SER A 17 -25.15 -10.09 -5.31
N ASP A 18 -24.84 -10.38 -6.56
CA ASP A 18 -24.70 -11.74 -7.08
C ASP A 18 -23.39 -12.40 -6.61
N HIS A 19 -22.48 -11.62 -6.04
CA HIS A 19 -21.19 -12.07 -5.49
C HIS A 19 -21.19 -12.12 -3.95
N ILE A 20 -22.31 -11.84 -3.28
CA ILE A 20 -22.41 -11.86 -1.82
C ILE A 20 -22.89 -13.23 -1.36
N VAL A 21 -21.97 -13.99 -0.77
CA VAL A 21 -22.29 -15.29 -0.15
C VAL A 21 -22.85 -15.11 1.26
N ILE A 22 -22.32 -14.15 2.03
CA ILE A 22 -22.75 -13.84 3.40
C ILE A 22 -22.78 -12.33 3.60
N ASN A 23 -23.92 -11.81 4.04
CA ASN A 23 -24.08 -10.42 4.47
C ASN A 23 -24.09 -10.36 6.00
N SER A 24 -22.90 -10.20 6.60
CA SER A 24 -22.76 -10.17 8.07
C SER A 24 -23.37 -8.90 8.66
N PRO A 25 -24.07 -8.98 9.81
CA PRO A 25 -24.54 -7.80 10.54
C PRO A 25 -23.41 -7.09 11.30
N ASP A 26 -22.23 -7.70 11.44
CA ASP A 26 -21.13 -7.14 12.21
C ASP A 26 -20.48 -5.96 11.48
N ALA A 27 -20.48 -4.81 12.14
CA ALA A 27 -19.76 -3.65 11.64
C ALA A 27 -18.24 -3.90 11.67
N ASN A 28 -17.51 -3.39 10.66
CA ASN A 28 -16.03 -3.48 10.60
C ASN A 28 -15.35 -3.04 11.90
N ARG A 29 -15.89 -2.00 12.56
CA ARG A 29 -15.35 -1.48 13.82
C ARG A 29 -15.47 -2.49 14.95
N THR A 30 -16.58 -3.22 15.03
CA THR A 30 -16.80 -4.27 16.03
C THR A 30 -15.84 -5.44 15.79
N VAL A 31 -15.70 -5.87 14.54
CA VAL A 31 -14.75 -6.94 14.16
C VAL A 31 -13.32 -6.55 14.52
N LEU A 32 -12.89 -5.34 14.18
CA LEU A 32 -11.55 -4.83 14.51
C LEU A 32 -11.33 -4.71 16.02
N ALA A 33 -12.32 -4.18 16.76
CA ALA A 33 -12.22 -4.02 18.21
C ALA A 33 -12.11 -5.38 18.92
N ASN A 34 -12.87 -6.38 18.49
CA ASN A 34 -12.76 -7.75 19.01
C ASN A 34 -11.39 -8.34 18.69
N TYR A 35 -10.90 -8.20 17.45
CA TYR A 35 -9.56 -8.67 17.09
C TYR A 35 -8.47 -8.06 17.98
N ILE A 36 -8.49 -6.74 18.19
CA ILE A 36 -7.50 -6.06 19.04
C ILE A 36 -7.61 -6.54 20.49
N ARG A 37 -8.83 -6.74 21.01
CA ARG A 37 -9.05 -7.26 22.36
C ARG A 37 -8.43 -8.64 22.53
N ASP A 38 -8.64 -9.52 21.55
CA ASP A 38 -8.26 -10.93 21.64
C ASP A 38 -6.76 -11.15 21.31
N ASN A 39 -6.14 -10.22 20.58
CA ASN A 39 -4.75 -10.35 20.08
C ASN A 39 -3.82 -9.24 20.59
N SER A 40 -4.17 -8.62 21.72
CA SER A 40 -3.36 -7.54 22.31
C SER A 40 -2.03 -8.07 22.89
N PRO A 41 -0.89 -7.36 22.70
CA PRO A 41 -0.75 -6.12 21.93
C PRO A 41 -0.71 -6.37 20.42
N VAL A 42 -1.47 -5.58 19.67
CA VAL A 42 -1.39 -5.60 18.20
C VAL A 42 -0.35 -4.58 17.74
N THR A 43 0.63 -5.04 16.98
CA THR A 43 1.62 -4.17 16.32
C THR A 43 1.47 -4.32 14.81
N PRO A 44 0.70 -3.45 14.13
CA PRO A 44 0.56 -3.52 12.69
C PRO A 44 1.91 -3.30 12.00
N THR A 45 2.32 -4.24 11.16
CA THR A 45 3.56 -4.16 10.39
C THR A 45 3.28 -4.48 8.93
N ALA A 46 3.96 -3.80 8.02
CA ALA A 46 4.01 -4.25 6.64
C ALA A 46 4.73 -5.61 6.58
N ASP A 47 4.10 -6.59 5.95
CA ASP A 47 4.55 -7.97 5.86
C ASP A 47 4.99 -8.36 4.44
N GLY A 48 4.96 -7.42 3.49
CA GLY A 48 5.36 -7.66 2.10
C GLY A 48 4.31 -8.41 1.28
N ASN A 49 3.05 -8.43 1.71
CA ASN A 49 1.94 -9.05 0.96
C ASN A 49 1.56 -8.32 -0.35
N TRP A 50 2.14 -7.15 -0.63
CA TRP A 50 2.03 -6.43 -1.89
C TRP A 50 3.40 -6.03 -2.42
N SER A 51 3.57 -6.16 -3.74
CA SER A 51 4.74 -5.69 -4.47
C SER A 51 4.32 -5.02 -5.78
N PHE A 52 5.13 -4.09 -6.26
CA PHE A 52 4.97 -3.58 -7.62
C PHE A 52 5.41 -4.63 -8.63
N ALA A 53 4.60 -4.83 -9.67
CA ALA A 53 5.03 -5.62 -10.82
C ALA A 53 6.13 -4.89 -11.59
N THR A 54 7.05 -5.65 -12.20
CA THR A 54 8.02 -5.10 -13.15
C THR A 54 7.31 -4.54 -14.37
N ILE A 55 7.85 -3.47 -14.93
CA ILE A 55 7.32 -2.82 -16.13
C ILE A 55 8.00 -3.45 -17.35
N SER A 56 7.35 -4.45 -17.95
CA SER A 56 7.78 -5.07 -19.20
C SER A 56 7.26 -4.30 -20.42
N GLY A 57 8.12 -4.07 -21.42
CA GLY A 57 7.70 -3.49 -22.72
C GLY A 57 7.54 -1.96 -22.73
N GLY A 58 7.92 -1.27 -21.66
CA GLY A 58 7.99 0.19 -21.63
C GLY A 58 9.22 0.73 -22.36
N THR A 59 9.12 1.94 -22.91
CA THR A 59 10.31 2.70 -23.30
C THR A 59 11.21 2.87 -22.08
N SER A 60 12.53 2.74 -22.25
CA SER A 60 13.55 2.96 -21.20
C SER A 60 13.48 4.35 -20.52
N SER A 61 12.61 5.23 -21.02
CA SER A 61 12.33 6.57 -20.50
C SER A 61 11.34 6.65 -19.34
N LEU A 62 10.59 5.58 -19.02
CA LEU A 62 9.67 5.64 -17.87
C LEU A 62 10.43 5.52 -16.56
N GLN A 63 10.34 6.55 -15.71
CA GLN A 63 11.05 6.63 -14.43
C GLN A 63 10.04 6.93 -13.32
N PRO A 64 9.45 5.90 -12.68
CA PRO A 64 8.57 6.10 -11.54
C PRO A 64 9.32 6.76 -10.40
N VAL A 65 8.75 7.81 -9.82
CA VAL A 65 9.35 8.54 -8.69
C VAL A 65 8.36 8.63 -7.54
N PHE A 66 8.89 8.62 -6.33
CA PHE A 66 8.16 8.97 -5.11
C PHE A 66 8.97 9.98 -4.30
N ARG A 67 8.31 10.63 -3.35
CA ARG A 67 8.88 11.70 -2.55
C ARG A 67 8.60 11.43 -1.08
N VAL A 68 9.56 11.77 -0.25
CA VAL A 68 9.44 11.72 1.20
C VAL A 68 9.99 13.01 1.81
N PRO A 69 9.57 13.42 3.02
CA PRO A 69 10.20 14.53 3.72
C PRO A 69 11.71 14.34 3.83
N ASP A 70 12.51 15.39 3.62
CA ASP A 70 13.95 15.31 3.78
C ASP A 70 14.36 15.26 5.27
N THR A 71 14.31 14.06 5.84
CA THR A 71 14.70 13.78 7.22
C THR A 71 15.44 12.45 7.29
N ASP A 72 16.38 12.30 8.22
CA ASP A 72 17.12 11.04 8.42
C ASP A 72 16.18 9.85 8.64
N ARG A 73 15.10 10.04 9.39
CA ARG A 73 14.09 9.00 9.63
C ARG A 73 13.47 8.49 8.32
N ALA A 74 13.06 9.39 7.44
CA ALA A 74 12.45 9.02 6.17
C ALA A 74 13.48 8.40 5.21
N ARG A 75 14.69 8.96 5.13
CA ARG A 75 15.79 8.43 4.31
C ARG A 75 16.18 7.01 4.74
N ASN A 76 16.33 6.79 6.05
CA ASN A 76 16.62 5.46 6.61
C ASN A 76 15.49 4.48 6.32
N PHE A 77 14.23 4.90 6.44
CA PHE A 77 13.09 4.06 6.10
C PHE A 77 13.08 3.65 4.61
N VAL A 78 13.39 4.58 3.69
CA VAL A 78 13.51 4.27 2.26
C VAL A 78 14.65 3.29 2.00
N ALA A 79 15.82 3.53 2.59
CA ALA A 79 16.97 2.64 2.46
C ALA A 79 16.67 1.21 2.95
N GLU A 80 15.88 1.08 4.02
CA GLU A 80 15.50 -0.22 4.59
C GLU A 80 14.37 -0.90 3.79
N LYS A 81 13.33 -0.17 3.40
CA LYS A 81 12.08 -0.74 2.87
C LYS A 81 11.95 -0.72 1.35
N ALA A 82 12.75 0.09 0.66
CA ALA A 82 12.72 0.20 -0.79
C ALA A 82 14.14 0.08 -1.37
N PRO A 83 14.76 -1.11 -1.27
CA PRO A 83 16.14 -1.32 -1.73
C PRO A 83 16.33 -1.12 -3.25
N ASN A 84 15.24 -1.17 -4.03
CA ASN A 84 15.25 -0.87 -5.46
C ASN A 84 15.02 0.63 -5.76
N ALA A 85 15.02 1.50 -4.75
CA ALA A 85 14.92 2.94 -4.94
C ALA A 85 16.31 3.61 -5.03
N THR A 86 16.44 4.61 -5.91
CA THR A 86 17.67 5.40 -6.08
C THR A 86 17.37 6.86 -5.78
N PHE A 87 18.13 7.49 -4.89
CA PHE A 87 18.01 8.92 -4.59
C PHE A 87 18.33 9.75 -5.83
N LEU A 88 17.54 10.80 -6.07
CA LEU A 88 17.73 11.72 -7.19
C LEU A 88 18.17 13.11 -6.69
N GLU A 89 17.32 13.77 -5.90
CA GLU A 89 17.52 15.15 -5.48
C GLU A 89 16.71 15.49 -4.23
N VAL A 90 16.97 16.67 -3.67
CA VAL A 90 16.03 17.35 -2.77
C VAL A 90 15.34 18.44 -3.59
N ASN A 91 14.02 18.40 -3.67
CA ASN A 91 13.27 19.37 -4.47
C ASN A 91 13.06 20.70 -3.73
N ALA A 92 12.44 21.68 -4.41
CA ALA A 92 12.17 23.01 -3.84
C ALA A 92 11.24 23.01 -2.61
N ASN A 93 10.52 21.91 -2.35
CA ASN A 93 9.65 21.73 -1.18
C ASN A 93 10.36 21.04 0.00
N ASN A 94 11.70 20.86 -0.06
CA ASN A 94 12.48 20.14 0.94
C ASN A 94 12.06 18.66 1.09
N GLU A 95 11.77 18.02 -0.04
CA GLU A 95 11.46 16.58 -0.12
C GLU A 95 12.59 15.84 -0.83
N ALA A 96 13.03 14.72 -0.25
CA ALA A 96 13.93 13.79 -0.91
C ALA A 96 13.16 13.00 -1.98
N VAL A 97 13.60 13.12 -3.23
CA VAL A 97 13.01 12.45 -4.39
C VAL A 97 13.78 11.18 -4.70
N TYR A 98 13.06 10.08 -4.87
CA TYR A 98 13.62 8.78 -5.20
C TYR A 98 12.98 8.23 -6.47
N ARG A 99 13.80 7.56 -7.27
CA ARG A 99 13.38 6.77 -8.42
C ARG A 99 13.18 5.33 -8.00
N LEU A 100 12.03 4.73 -8.30
CA LEU A 100 11.77 3.32 -8.07
C LEU A 100 12.15 2.51 -9.31
N ASN A 101 13.15 1.64 -9.20
CA ASN A 101 13.58 0.78 -10.30
C ASN A 101 12.62 -0.41 -10.42
N LEU A 102 11.79 -0.40 -11.46
CA LEU A 102 10.83 -1.47 -11.80
C LEU A 102 11.13 -2.11 -13.16
N LEU A 103 12.29 -1.81 -13.75
CA LEU A 103 12.74 -2.48 -14.97
C LEU A 103 13.19 -3.91 -14.64
N PRO A 104 13.04 -4.87 -15.57
CA PRO A 104 13.45 -6.26 -15.37
C PRO A 104 14.95 -6.44 -15.10
#